data_AF-A0A3B3XCY6-F1
#
_entry.id   AF-A0A3B3XCY6-F1
#
_cell.length_a   1.000
_cell.length_b   1.000
_cell.length_c   1.000
_cell.angle_alpha   90.00
_cell.angle_beta   90.00
_cell.angle_gamma   90.00
#
_symmetry.space_group_name_H-M   'P 1'
#
loop_
_entity.id
_entity.type
_entity.pdbx_description
1 polymer ?
#
loop_
_entity_poly.entity_id
_entity_poly.type
_entity_poly.pdbx_seq_one_letter_code
_entity_poly.pdbx_strand_id
1 'polypeptide(L)'
;MFFLGVGGNSGTGKETAVALATRGARVIIACRDPEKAEEAVREIKLQSRSFNVFHMELDLANLRSVRDFCKKFLQKEKSLHILVNNAGMPGILDWTDDGFSMCFGVNHLGHFLLTNLLLPRLKECAPSRVITLTCSSYKYQKLDFQDLNYNLLPFFTYCRSKLANIYFSQELARITEGKGVTSYAVHPGFVQSGWTCHFSFLFRMFMQVIMWMFSVPCEIGAQTVIYCAVSDEAAKHSGGYFVDCQPATLRPFARDAGVAKKLWEASERLVKLA
;
A
#
# COMPACT_ATOMS: atom_id res chain seq x y z
N MET A 1 11.76 -16.78 -1.22
CA MET A 1 10.78 -15.74 -0.85
C MET A 1 10.67 -14.73 -1.97
N PHE A 2 9.45 -14.34 -2.36
CA PHE A 2 9.20 -13.38 -3.44
C PHE A 2 8.39 -12.21 -2.93
N PHE A 3 8.84 -11.00 -3.26
CA PHE A 3 8.27 -9.74 -2.81
C PHE A 3 7.90 -8.85 -3.99
N LEU A 4 6.69 -8.30 -3.94
CA LEU A 4 6.23 -7.24 -4.82
C LEU A 4 5.95 -5.97 -3.99
N GLY A 5 6.76 -4.93 -4.22
CA GLY A 5 6.62 -3.63 -3.57
C GLY A 5 6.03 -2.60 -4.52
N VAL A 6 4.80 -2.19 -4.26
CA VAL A 6 4.13 -1.15 -5.04
C VAL A 6 4.54 0.22 -4.50
N GLY A 7 5.14 1.06 -5.35
CA GLY A 7 5.75 2.33 -4.92
C GLY A 7 7.08 2.15 -4.18
N GLY A 8 7.79 1.06 -4.44
CA GLY A 8 9.10 0.78 -3.82
C GLY A 8 10.27 1.60 -4.36
N ASN A 9 10.01 2.61 -5.20
CA ASN A 9 11.04 3.46 -5.80
C ASN A 9 11.50 4.62 -4.91
N SER A 10 10.81 4.89 -3.80
CA SER A 10 11.18 5.97 -2.88
C SER A 10 10.69 5.72 -1.45
N GLY A 11 11.23 6.50 -0.51
CA GLY A 11 10.82 6.54 0.89
C GLY A 11 10.74 5.16 1.58
N THR A 12 9.70 4.97 2.39
CA THR A 12 9.44 3.71 3.13
C THR A 12 9.42 2.47 2.23
N GLY A 13 8.90 2.60 1.01
CA GLY A 13 8.85 1.49 0.05
C GLY A 13 10.24 1.03 -0.39
N LYS A 14 11.17 1.97 -0.62
CA LYS A 14 12.56 1.66 -1.01
C LYS A 14 13.30 0.97 0.13
N GLU A 15 13.21 1.49 1.35
CA GLU A 15 13.86 0.89 2.53
C GLU A 15 13.32 -0.52 2.83
N THR A 16 12.01 -0.72 2.65
CA THR A 16 11.40 -2.06 2.73
C THR A 16 11.99 -3.01 1.68
N ALA A 17 12.15 -2.54 0.44
CA ALA A 17 12.72 -3.32 -0.65
C ALA A 17 14.19 -3.68 -0.39
N VAL A 18 15.01 -2.75 0.10
CA VAL A 18 16.40 -3.00 0.53
C VAL A 18 16.42 -4.10 1.58
N ALA A 19 15.64 -3.95 2.65
CA ALA A 19 15.62 -4.90 3.76
C ALA A 19 15.24 -6.32 3.33
N LEU A 20 14.29 -6.47 2.39
CA LEU A 20 13.87 -7.78 1.89
C LEU A 20 14.88 -8.36 0.88
N ALA A 21 15.46 -7.52 0.01
CA ALA A 21 16.53 -7.93 -0.89
C ALA A 21 17.77 -8.42 -0.13
N THR A 22 18.16 -7.75 0.97
CA THR A 22 19.25 -8.16 1.87
C THR A 22 18.99 -9.52 2.51
N ARG A 23 17.71 -9.87 2.72
CA ARG A 23 17.29 -11.19 3.23
C ARG A 23 17.16 -12.26 2.13
N GLY A 24 17.62 -11.95 0.90
CA GLY A 24 17.61 -12.89 -0.22
C GLY A 24 16.27 -12.97 -0.96
N ALA A 25 15.34 -12.05 -0.72
CA ALA A 25 14.09 -12.03 -1.49
C ALA A 25 14.34 -11.64 -2.95
N ARG A 26 13.58 -12.24 -3.86
CA ARG A 26 13.39 -11.69 -5.22
C ARG A 26 12.40 -10.53 -5.12
N VAL A 27 12.86 -9.33 -5.45
CA VAL A 27 12.13 -8.08 -5.28
C VAL A 27 11.71 -7.51 -6.63
N ILE A 28 10.41 -7.26 -6.80
CA ILE A 28 9.89 -6.45 -7.89
C ILE A 28 9.38 -5.12 -7.34
N ILE A 29 9.91 -4.03 -7.88
CA ILE A 29 9.44 -2.68 -7.66
C ILE A 29 8.40 -2.36 -8.74
N ALA A 30 7.16 -2.14 -8.34
CA ALA A 30 6.11 -1.72 -9.24
C ALA A 30 5.87 -0.22 -9.14
N CYS A 31 6.14 0.51 -10.21
CA CYS A 31 5.95 1.96 -10.29
C CYS A 31 5.70 2.42 -11.71
N ARG A 32 5.12 3.62 -11.85
CA ARG A 32 4.70 4.19 -13.13
C ARG A 32 5.86 4.70 -13.99
N ASP A 33 6.89 5.26 -13.35
CA ASP A 33 7.99 5.95 -14.01
C ASP A 33 9.19 5.00 -14.14
N PRO A 34 9.52 4.52 -15.37
CA PRO A 34 10.57 3.52 -15.57
C PRO A 34 11.96 4.06 -15.25
N GLU A 35 12.25 5.33 -15.52
CA GLU A 35 13.57 5.93 -15.25
C GLU A 35 13.84 5.96 -13.75
N LYS A 36 12.86 6.43 -12.95
CA LYS A 36 12.95 6.39 -11.49
C LYS A 36 12.96 4.96 -10.95
N ALA A 37 12.28 4.02 -11.64
CA ALA A 37 12.31 2.61 -11.28
C ALA A 37 13.73 2.04 -11.41
N GLU A 38 14.40 2.33 -12.53
CA GLU A 38 15.75 1.85 -12.81
C GLU A 38 16.79 2.43 -11.87
N GLU A 39 16.68 3.71 -11.54
CA GLU A 39 17.50 4.35 -10.51
C GLU A 39 17.31 3.66 -9.15
N ALA A 40 16.06 3.50 -8.70
CA ALA A 40 15.77 2.82 -7.45
C ALA A 40 16.29 1.37 -7.44
N VAL A 41 16.12 0.62 -8.55
CA VAL A 41 16.67 -0.74 -8.67
C VAL A 41 18.19 -0.74 -8.51
N ARG A 42 18.90 0.20 -9.15
CA ARG A 42 20.37 0.32 -9.00
C ARG A 42 20.77 0.58 -7.56
N GLU A 43 20.11 1.53 -6.90
CA GLU A 43 20.37 1.84 -5.49
C GLU A 43 20.09 0.66 -4.55
N ILE A 44 18.94 0.00 -4.72
CA ILE A 44 18.55 -1.15 -3.89
C ILE A 44 19.55 -2.29 -4.07
N LYS A 45 19.99 -2.58 -5.31
CA LYS A 45 21.03 -3.59 -5.57
C LYS A 45 22.34 -3.27 -4.87
N LEU A 46 22.77 -2.01 -4.92
CA LEU A 46 23.99 -1.55 -4.28
C LEU A 46 23.93 -1.71 -2.75
N GLN A 47 22.84 -1.24 -2.13
CA GLN A 47 22.68 -1.28 -0.68
C GLN A 47 22.47 -2.70 -0.14
N SER A 48 21.65 -3.51 -0.83
CA SER A 48 21.33 -4.88 -0.41
C SER A 48 22.37 -5.92 -0.80
N ARG A 49 23.30 -5.56 -1.70
CA ARG A 49 24.26 -6.48 -2.35
C ARG A 49 23.58 -7.67 -3.03
N SER A 50 22.33 -7.50 -3.47
CA SER A 50 21.54 -8.52 -4.15
C SER A 50 21.29 -8.14 -5.61
N PHE A 51 21.48 -9.08 -6.53
CA PHE A 51 21.14 -8.88 -7.94
C PHE A 51 19.67 -9.18 -8.26
N ASN A 52 18.92 -9.75 -7.30
CA ASN A 52 17.55 -10.20 -7.48
C ASN A 52 16.50 -9.09 -7.31
N VAL A 53 16.78 -7.92 -7.86
CA VAL A 53 15.93 -6.73 -7.79
C VAL A 53 15.58 -6.29 -9.21
N PHE A 54 14.28 -6.15 -9.48
CA PHE A 54 13.74 -5.83 -10.80
C PHE A 54 12.66 -4.76 -10.66
N HIS A 55 12.30 -4.12 -11.76
CA HIS A 55 11.12 -3.29 -11.82
C HIS A 55 10.12 -3.85 -12.83
N MET A 56 8.85 -3.47 -12.66
CA MET A 56 7.78 -3.69 -13.60
C MET A 56 6.85 -2.48 -13.58
N GLU A 57 6.47 -1.99 -14.76
CA GLU A 57 5.62 -0.80 -14.87
C GLU A 57 4.22 -1.05 -14.33
N LEU A 58 3.75 -0.17 -13.45
CA LEU A 58 2.41 -0.18 -12.88
C LEU A 58 1.93 1.24 -12.63
N ASP A 59 0.81 1.60 -13.24
CA ASP A 59 0.05 2.80 -12.88
C ASP A 59 -1.24 2.40 -12.14
N LEU A 60 -1.35 2.81 -10.87
CA LEU A 60 -2.53 2.56 -10.05
C LEU A 60 -3.68 3.52 -10.36
N ALA A 61 -3.43 4.63 -11.06
CA ALA A 61 -4.45 5.56 -11.52
C ALA A 61 -5.13 5.08 -12.83
N ASN A 62 -4.79 3.89 -13.32
CA ASN A 62 -5.36 3.31 -14.52
C ASN A 62 -5.62 1.81 -14.32
N LEU A 63 -6.90 1.42 -14.20
CA LEU A 63 -7.28 0.03 -13.90
C LEU A 63 -6.88 -0.95 -15.02
N ARG A 64 -6.74 -0.48 -16.27
CA ARG A 64 -6.20 -1.30 -17.36
C ARG A 64 -4.71 -1.58 -17.13
N SER A 65 -3.92 -0.58 -16.73
CA SER A 65 -2.51 -0.75 -16.36
C SER A 65 -2.36 -1.79 -15.24
N VAL A 66 -3.21 -1.74 -14.21
CA VAL A 66 -3.23 -2.75 -13.13
C VAL A 66 -3.48 -4.17 -13.68
N ARG A 67 -4.44 -4.34 -14.59
CA ARG A 67 -4.74 -5.65 -15.21
C ARG A 67 -3.59 -6.16 -16.07
N ASP A 68 -3.01 -5.30 -16.89
CA ASP A 68 -1.89 -5.63 -17.76
C ASP A 68 -0.63 -5.99 -16.94
N PHE A 69 -0.37 -5.27 -15.85
CA PHE A 69 0.66 -5.61 -14.88
C PHE A 69 0.44 -7.00 -14.29
N CYS A 70 -0.76 -7.30 -13.77
CA CYS A 70 -1.07 -8.60 -13.19
C CYS A 70 -0.90 -9.74 -14.19
N LYS A 71 -1.35 -9.55 -15.43
CA LYS A 71 -1.18 -10.54 -16.52
C LYS A 71 0.30 -10.81 -16.78
N LYS A 72 1.11 -9.76 -16.96
CA LYS A 72 2.56 -9.89 -17.18
C LYS A 72 3.25 -10.55 -15.97
N PHE A 73 2.86 -10.15 -14.76
CA PHE A 73 3.43 -10.68 -13.52
C PHE A 73 3.16 -12.19 -13.38
N LEU A 74 1.90 -12.61 -13.55
CA LEU A 74 1.50 -14.01 -13.41
C LEU A 74 2.11 -14.92 -14.48
N GLN A 75 2.40 -14.38 -15.66
CA GLN A 75 3.12 -15.08 -16.74
C GLN A 75 4.61 -15.26 -16.42
N LYS A 76 5.26 -14.23 -15.87
CA LYS A 76 6.72 -14.21 -15.68
C LYS A 76 7.17 -14.83 -14.36
N GLU A 77 6.45 -14.51 -13.29
CA GLU A 77 6.83 -14.90 -11.94
C GLU A 77 5.97 -16.09 -11.51
N LYS A 78 6.58 -17.07 -10.83
CA LYS A 78 5.89 -18.29 -10.39
C LYS A 78 5.47 -18.25 -8.92
N SER A 79 5.91 -17.25 -8.16
CA SER A 79 5.61 -17.16 -6.74
C SER A 79 5.39 -15.73 -6.28
N LEU A 80 4.56 -15.56 -5.24
CA LEU A 80 4.35 -14.28 -4.56
C LEU A 80 4.06 -14.55 -3.08
N HIS A 81 5.00 -14.19 -2.22
CA HIS A 81 4.90 -14.46 -0.78
C HIS A 81 4.58 -13.20 0.02
N ILE A 82 5.04 -12.03 -0.46
CA ILE A 82 4.75 -10.74 0.16
C ILE A 82 4.29 -9.76 -0.93
N LEU A 83 3.12 -9.16 -0.71
CA LEU A 83 2.63 -7.99 -1.45
C LEU A 83 2.59 -6.78 -0.51
N VAL A 84 3.26 -5.70 -0.89
CA VAL A 84 3.19 -4.42 -0.15
C VAL A 84 2.50 -3.35 -0.98
N ASN A 85 1.30 -2.99 -0.54
CA ASN A 85 0.52 -1.87 -1.04
C ASN A 85 1.01 -0.57 -0.35
N ASN A 86 2.16 -0.06 -0.80
CA ASN A 86 2.81 1.12 -0.21
C ASN A 86 2.54 2.42 -1.00
N ALA A 87 2.39 2.35 -2.32
CA ALA A 87 2.15 3.52 -3.14
C ALA A 87 0.93 4.32 -2.65
N GLY A 88 1.01 5.63 -2.77
CA GLY A 88 -0.13 6.46 -2.49
C GLY A 88 0.06 7.90 -2.95
N MET A 89 -1.06 8.52 -3.30
CA MET A 89 -1.19 9.92 -3.59
C MET A 89 -1.63 10.68 -2.33
N PRO A 90 -1.08 11.89 -2.09
CA PRO A 90 -1.65 12.79 -1.12
C PRO A 90 -3.06 13.20 -1.55
N GLY A 91 -3.78 13.88 -0.64
CA GLY A 91 -5.02 14.54 -1.01
C GLY A 91 -4.75 15.59 -2.09
N ILE A 92 -5.17 15.31 -3.31
CA ILE A 92 -5.18 16.26 -4.43
C ILE A 92 -6.54 16.18 -5.13
N LEU A 93 -7.00 17.32 -5.66
CA LEU A 93 -8.23 17.39 -6.44
C LEU A 93 -7.91 17.09 -7.89
N ASP A 94 -7.89 15.81 -8.20
CA ASP A 94 -7.59 15.30 -9.54
C ASP A 94 -8.36 14.00 -9.78
N TRP A 95 -8.35 13.50 -11.01
CA TRP A 95 -9.11 12.33 -11.42
C TRP A 95 -8.22 11.28 -12.07
N THR A 96 -8.48 10.01 -11.79
CA THR A 96 -7.89 8.87 -12.49
C THR A 96 -8.48 8.75 -13.90
N ASP A 97 -7.83 7.98 -14.77
CA ASP A 97 -8.32 7.69 -16.12
C ASP A 97 -9.71 7.01 -16.10
N ASP A 98 -10.00 6.27 -15.03
CA ASP A 98 -11.28 5.59 -14.82
C ASP A 98 -12.37 6.45 -14.13
N GLY A 99 -12.13 7.75 -13.92
CA GLY A 99 -13.13 8.68 -13.36
C GLY A 99 -13.27 8.65 -11.83
N PHE A 100 -12.26 8.18 -11.10
CA PHE A 100 -12.22 8.23 -9.63
C PHE A 100 -11.40 9.42 -9.14
N SER A 101 -11.71 9.93 -7.94
CA SER A 101 -10.79 10.84 -7.23
C SER A 101 -9.42 10.21 -7.22
N MET A 102 -8.40 10.95 -7.64
CA MET A 102 -7.02 10.46 -7.73
C MET A 102 -6.55 9.78 -6.44
N CYS A 103 -6.93 10.34 -5.29
CA CYS A 103 -6.56 9.79 -3.99
C CYS A 103 -7.28 8.46 -3.69
N PHE A 104 -8.59 8.37 -3.94
CA PHE A 104 -9.36 7.14 -3.71
C PHE A 104 -9.00 6.05 -4.73
N GLY A 105 -8.87 6.43 -6.00
CA GLY A 105 -8.48 5.56 -7.09
C GLY A 105 -7.12 4.92 -6.87
N VAL A 106 -6.07 5.73 -6.61
CA VAL A 106 -4.71 5.20 -6.40
C VAL A 106 -4.57 4.48 -5.06
N ASN A 107 -4.95 5.11 -3.96
CA ASN A 107 -4.63 4.58 -2.62
C ASN A 107 -5.44 3.34 -2.25
N HIS A 108 -6.64 3.18 -2.82
CA HIS A 108 -7.56 2.09 -2.48
C HIS A 108 -7.94 1.26 -3.71
N LEU A 109 -8.62 1.80 -4.73
CA LEU A 109 -9.19 0.97 -5.81
C LEU A 109 -8.13 0.26 -6.67
N GLY A 110 -7.03 0.92 -7.00
CA GLY A 110 -5.91 0.32 -7.73
C GLY A 110 -5.27 -0.82 -6.95
N HIS A 111 -5.01 -0.61 -5.65
CA HIS A 111 -4.49 -1.65 -4.75
C HIS A 111 -5.48 -2.80 -4.52
N PHE A 112 -6.77 -2.47 -4.42
CA PHE A 112 -7.86 -3.44 -4.30
C PHE A 112 -7.90 -4.38 -5.49
N LEU A 113 -7.90 -3.81 -6.71
CA LEU A 113 -7.88 -4.59 -7.95
C LEU A 113 -6.60 -5.42 -8.07
N LEU A 114 -5.43 -4.80 -7.83
CA LEU A 114 -4.13 -5.47 -7.86
C LEU A 114 -4.10 -6.69 -6.94
N THR A 115 -4.51 -6.51 -5.68
CA THR A 115 -4.47 -7.58 -4.68
C THR A 115 -5.41 -8.71 -5.06
N ASN A 116 -6.64 -8.40 -5.50
CA ASN A 116 -7.61 -9.42 -5.88
C ASN A 116 -7.17 -10.24 -7.11
N LEU A 117 -6.57 -9.60 -8.11
CA LEU A 117 -6.03 -10.30 -9.29
C LEU A 117 -4.82 -11.19 -8.96
N LEU A 118 -4.01 -10.81 -7.96
CA LEU A 118 -2.87 -11.59 -7.49
C LEU A 118 -3.21 -12.58 -6.37
N LEU A 119 -4.44 -12.51 -5.83
CA LEU A 119 -4.90 -13.33 -4.72
C LEU A 119 -4.82 -14.85 -4.98
N PRO A 120 -5.15 -15.37 -6.17
CA PRO A 120 -4.94 -16.80 -6.46
C PRO A 120 -3.48 -17.22 -6.26
N ARG A 121 -2.53 -16.43 -6.77
CA ARG A 121 -1.10 -16.72 -6.61
C ARG A 121 -0.63 -16.63 -5.16
N LEU A 122 -1.14 -15.65 -4.41
CA LEU A 122 -0.86 -15.53 -2.96
C LEU A 122 -1.31 -16.79 -2.21
N LYS A 123 -2.48 -17.35 -2.55
CA LYS A 123 -2.99 -18.59 -1.94
C LYS A 123 -2.14 -19.81 -2.32
N GLU A 124 -1.75 -19.93 -3.59
CA GLU A 124 -0.85 -20.99 -4.06
C GLU A 124 0.51 -20.97 -3.35
N CYS A 125 1.00 -19.78 -3.00
CA CYS A 125 2.29 -19.57 -2.34
C CYS A 125 2.18 -19.42 -0.82
N ALA A 126 1.08 -19.87 -0.22
CA ALA A 126 0.92 -19.80 1.23
C ALA A 126 2.09 -20.52 1.96
N PRO A 127 2.59 -19.99 3.08
CA PRO A 127 2.13 -18.78 3.77
C PRO A 127 2.53 -17.50 3.02
N SER A 128 1.56 -16.60 2.84
CA SER A 128 1.77 -15.32 2.17
C SER A 128 1.12 -14.15 2.92
N ARG A 129 1.58 -12.93 2.62
CA ARG A 129 1.28 -11.73 3.40
C ARG A 129 0.97 -10.53 2.51
N VAL A 130 -0.10 -9.82 2.83
CA VAL A 130 -0.47 -8.55 2.19
C VAL A 130 -0.39 -7.43 3.21
N ILE A 131 0.54 -6.50 3.02
CA ILE A 131 0.73 -5.34 3.90
C ILE A 131 0.23 -4.10 3.17
N THR A 132 -0.71 -3.38 3.76
CA THR A 132 -1.29 -2.16 3.18
C THR A 132 -0.98 -0.95 4.05
N LEU A 133 -0.35 0.06 3.46
CA LEU A 133 -0.01 1.27 4.20
C LEU A 133 -1.23 2.17 4.39
N THR A 134 -1.34 2.66 5.62
CA THR A 134 -2.37 3.62 6.06
C THR A 134 -1.71 4.79 6.81
N CYS A 135 -2.51 5.67 7.40
CA CYS A 135 -2.07 6.86 8.13
C CYS A 135 -3.03 7.14 9.28
N SER A 136 -2.53 7.69 10.40
CA SER A 136 -3.33 8.12 11.54
C SER A 136 -4.44 9.13 11.20
N SER A 137 -4.37 9.76 10.01
CA SER A 137 -5.39 10.65 9.47
C SER A 137 -6.75 9.96 9.24
N TYR A 138 -6.82 8.63 9.17
CA TYR A 138 -8.08 7.88 9.07
C TYR A 138 -9.11 8.28 10.15
N LYS A 139 -8.63 8.80 11.30
CA LYS A 139 -9.44 9.19 12.46
C LYS A 139 -10.35 10.39 12.19
N TYR A 140 -10.08 11.20 11.17
CA TYR A 140 -10.75 12.48 10.95
C TYR A 140 -11.94 12.42 9.98
N GLN A 141 -12.21 11.26 9.38
CA GLN A 141 -13.35 11.07 8.47
C GLN A 141 -13.95 9.67 8.58
N LYS A 142 -15.19 9.53 8.13
CA LYS A 142 -15.86 8.24 7.93
C LYS A 142 -16.08 8.01 6.44
N LEU A 143 -16.37 6.77 6.06
CA LEU A 143 -16.80 6.49 4.70
C LEU A 143 -18.28 6.84 4.55
N ASP A 144 -18.57 7.63 3.53
CA ASP A 144 -19.92 7.86 3.03
C ASP A 144 -20.13 6.98 1.79
N PHE A 145 -21.11 6.09 1.85
CA PHE A 145 -21.42 5.17 0.75
C PHE A 145 -22.30 5.80 -0.34
N GLN A 146 -22.93 6.94 -0.06
CA GLN A 146 -23.65 7.71 -1.09
C GLN A 146 -22.67 8.45 -2.00
N ASP A 147 -21.51 8.83 -1.45
CA ASP A 147 -20.42 9.47 -2.20
C ASP A 147 -19.06 8.89 -1.80
N LEU A 148 -18.76 7.66 -2.23
CA LEU A 148 -17.44 7.04 -2.01
C LEU A 148 -16.33 7.76 -2.77
N ASN A 149 -16.67 8.38 -3.91
CA ASN A 149 -15.74 9.01 -4.83
C ASN A 149 -15.52 10.51 -4.54
N TYR A 150 -15.71 10.90 -3.28
CA TYR A 150 -15.60 12.27 -2.82
C TYR A 150 -14.29 12.92 -3.27
N ASN A 151 -14.38 14.10 -3.88
CA ASN A 151 -13.23 14.82 -4.43
C ASN A 151 -13.34 16.35 -4.25
N LEU A 152 -13.73 16.81 -3.05
CA LEU A 152 -13.91 18.25 -2.77
C LEU A 152 -12.86 18.82 -1.83
N LEU A 153 -12.64 18.20 -0.67
CA LEU A 153 -11.63 18.64 0.31
C LEU A 153 -10.45 17.67 0.34
N PRO A 154 -9.24 18.08 -0.11
CA PRO A 154 -8.10 17.18 -0.27
C PRO A 154 -7.74 16.39 0.99
N PHE A 155 -7.77 17.04 2.16
CA PHE A 155 -7.48 16.37 3.41
C PHE A 155 -8.49 15.23 3.70
N PHE A 156 -9.77 15.47 3.43
CA PHE A 156 -10.82 14.47 3.66
C PHE A 156 -10.76 13.32 2.65
N THR A 157 -10.45 13.59 1.37
CA THR A 157 -10.23 12.51 0.38
C THR A 157 -9.11 11.58 0.86
N TYR A 158 -8.01 12.16 1.35
CA TYR A 158 -6.89 11.39 1.90
C TYR A 158 -7.27 10.58 3.14
N CYS A 159 -7.94 11.19 4.13
CA CYS A 159 -8.39 10.50 5.34
C CYS A 159 -9.32 9.32 5.00
N ARG A 160 -10.27 9.51 4.08
CA ARG A 160 -11.19 8.47 3.61
C ARG A 160 -10.45 7.33 2.91
N SER A 161 -9.47 7.65 2.05
CA SER A 161 -8.65 6.63 1.38
C SER A 161 -7.85 5.77 2.36
N LYS A 162 -7.28 6.38 3.42
CA LYS A 162 -6.48 5.66 4.43
C LYS A 162 -7.37 4.84 5.37
N LEU A 163 -8.60 5.28 5.62
CA LEU A 163 -9.61 4.46 6.30
C LEU A 163 -10.06 3.27 5.43
N ALA A 164 -10.23 3.47 4.12
CA ALA A 164 -10.57 2.40 3.19
C ALA A 164 -9.52 1.28 3.18
N ASN A 165 -8.22 1.62 3.25
CA ASN A 165 -7.12 0.66 3.36
C ASN A 165 -7.16 -0.19 4.64
N ILE A 166 -7.66 0.37 5.75
CA ILE A 166 -7.82 -0.36 7.02
C ILE A 166 -8.93 -1.40 6.87
N TYR A 167 -10.11 -0.97 6.41
CA TYR A 167 -11.23 -1.87 6.16
C TYR A 167 -10.89 -2.95 5.13
N PHE A 168 -10.14 -2.59 4.09
CA PHE A 168 -9.63 -3.53 3.09
C PHE A 168 -8.80 -4.64 3.74
N SER A 169 -7.86 -4.29 4.63
CA SER A 169 -6.98 -5.28 5.27
C SER A 169 -7.75 -6.19 6.23
N GLN A 170 -8.73 -5.64 6.96
CA GLN A 170 -9.63 -6.40 7.83
C GLN A 170 -10.47 -7.40 7.04
N GLU A 171 -11.11 -6.94 5.96
CA GLU A 171 -11.97 -7.80 5.15
C GLU A 171 -11.16 -8.83 4.35
N LEU A 172 -9.98 -8.44 3.84
CA LEU A 172 -9.07 -9.38 3.18
C LEU A 172 -8.70 -10.53 4.12
N ALA A 173 -8.32 -10.22 5.37
CA ALA A 173 -8.01 -11.23 6.37
C ALA A 173 -9.22 -12.16 6.65
N ARG A 174 -10.43 -11.61 6.71
CA ARG A 174 -11.67 -12.38 6.90
C ARG A 174 -11.93 -13.34 5.74
N ILE A 175 -11.79 -12.89 4.49
CA ILE A 175 -12.08 -13.75 3.32
C ILE A 175 -10.95 -14.76 3.03
N THR A 176 -9.74 -14.53 3.55
CA THR A 176 -8.60 -15.44 3.45
C THR A 176 -8.35 -16.28 4.69
N GLU A 177 -9.23 -16.21 5.68
CA GLU A 177 -9.18 -17.06 6.87
C GLU A 177 -9.13 -18.55 6.46
N GLY A 178 -8.20 -19.29 7.06
CA GLY A 178 -7.93 -20.70 6.73
C GLY A 178 -7.24 -20.94 5.37
N LYS A 179 -6.95 -19.91 4.56
CA LYS A 179 -6.32 -20.03 3.23
C LYS A 179 -4.82 -19.74 3.21
N GLY A 180 -4.21 -19.54 4.38
CA GLY A 180 -2.77 -19.28 4.53
C GLY A 180 -2.30 -17.94 3.98
N VAL A 181 -3.21 -16.99 3.75
CA VAL A 181 -2.88 -15.60 3.39
C VAL A 181 -3.27 -14.69 4.54
N THR A 182 -2.33 -13.88 5.02
CA THR A 182 -2.54 -12.92 6.09
C THR A 182 -2.52 -11.49 5.58
N SER A 183 -3.22 -10.57 6.25
CA SER A 183 -3.27 -9.16 5.85
C SER A 183 -3.06 -8.22 7.03
N TYR A 184 -2.39 -7.08 6.79
CA TYR A 184 -2.05 -6.10 7.82
C TYR A 184 -2.23 -4.67 7.32
N ALA A 185 -2.85 -3.81 8.13
CA ALA A 185 -2.85 -2.37 7.91
C ALA A 185 -1.71 -1.73 8.71
N VAL A 186 -0.76 -1.07 8.06
CA VAL A 186 0.43 -0.53 8.71
C VAL A 186 0.44 0.99 8.64
N HIS A 187 0.59 1.64 9.79
CA HIS A 187 0.95 3.05 9.84
C HIS A 187 2.47 3.18 10.05
N PRO A 188 3.22 3.74 9.09
CA PRO A 188 4.68 3.82 9.18
C PRO A 188 5.19 4.96 10.08
N GLY A 189 4.33 5.61 10.87
CA GLY A 189 4.65 6.84 11.59
C GLY A 189 4.59 8.09 10.71
N PHE A 190 5.07 9.22 11.23
CA PHE A 190 5.14 10.49 10.49
C PHE A 190 6.45 10.53 9.69
N VAL A 191 6.49 9.86 8.54
CA VAL A 191 7.75 9.65 7.81
C VAL A 191 8.08 10.82 6.89
N GLN A 192 9.35 11.22 6.83
CA GLN A 192 9.84 12.20 5.84
C GLN A 192 9.83 11.60 4.44
N SER A 193 8.70 11.71 3.73
CA SER A 193 8.53 11.25 2.35
C SER A 193 8.34 12.43 1.40
N GLY A 194 8.40 12.19 0.08
CA GLY A 194 8.15 13.21 -0.95
C GLY A 194 6.68 13.63 -1.11
N TRP A 195 5.80 13.31 -0.16
CA TRP A 195 4.35 13.60 -0.26
C TRP A 195 4.02 15.09 -0.42
N THR A 196 4.90 16.00 -0.01
CA THR A 196 4.70 17.45 -0.15
C THR A 196 4.94 17.97 -1.56
N CYS A 197 5.47 17.15 -2.49
CA CYS A 197 5.88 17.60 -3.83
C CYS A 197 4.73 18.16 -4.68
N HIS A 198 3.47 17.83 -4.34
CA HIS A 198 2.28 18.30 -5.05
C HIS A 198 1.65 19.58 -4.45
N PHE A 199 2.20 20.12 -3.36
CA PHE A 199 1.67 21.32 -2.70
C PHE A 199 2.48 22.57 -3.05
N SER A 200 1.92 23.75 -2.75
CA SER A 200 2.56 25.04 -3.01
C SER A 200 3.93 25.13 -2.33
N PHE A 201 4.83 25.91 -2.92
CA PHE A 201 6.18 26.11 -2.39
C PHE A 201 6.19 26.58 -0.92
N LEU A 202 5.28 27.50 -0.58
CA LEU A 202 5.15 28.02 0.79
C LEU A 202 4.71 26.93 1.78
N PHE A 203 3.75 26.09 1.38
CA PHE A 203 3.33 24.94 2.19
C PHE A 203 4.45 23.91 2.34
N ARG A 204 5.22 23.65 1.27
CA ARG A 204 6.39 22.77 1.31
C ARG A 204 7.44 23.28 2.28
N MET A 205 7.72 24.58 2.30
CA MET A 205 8.69 25.19 3.21
C MET A 205 8.22 25.12 4.67
N PHE A 206 6.95 25.42 4.93
CA PHE A 206 6.36 25.30 6.26
C PHE A 206 6.36 23.83 6.76
N MET A 207 5.94 22.90 5.89
CA MET A 207 5.95 21.48 6.23
C MET A 207 7.36 20.93 6.37
N GLN A 208 8.38 21.46 5.66
CA GLN A 208 9.77 21.05 5.87
C GLN A 208 10.24 21.33 7.30
N VAL A 209 9.84 22.45 7.90
CA VAL A 209 10.17 22.77 9.31
C VAL A 209 9.46 21.81 10.27
N ILE A 210 8.17 21.53 10.05
CA ILE A 210 7.41 20.57 10.86
C ILE A 210 7.97 19.15 10.71
N MET A 211 8.28 18.73 9.49
CA MET A 211 8.87 17.43 9.23
C MET A 211 10.25 17.31 9.87
N TRP A 212 11.09 18.34 9.79
CA TRP A 212 12.39 18.32 10.46
C TRP A 212 12.28 18.10 11.98
N MET A 213 11.23 18.62 12.63
CA MET A 213 11.03 18.48 14.07
C MET A 213 10.32 17.20 14.51
N PHE A 214 9.41 16.66 13.71
CA PHE A 214 8.50 15.58 14.14
C PHE A 214 8.54 14.33 13.25
N SER A 215 9.27 14.37 12.13
CA SER A 215 9.31 13.22 11.23
C SER A 215 10.34 12.18 11.63
N VAL A 216 10.01 10.92 11.35
CA VAL A 216 10.94 9.81 11.46
C VAL A 216 11.60 9.54 10.11
N PRO A 217 12.86 9.07 10.11
CA PRO A 217 13.52 8.59 8.90
C PRO A 217 12.73 7.47 8.22
N CYS A 218 12.85 7.34 6.90
CA CYS A 218 12.15 6.31 6.13
C CYS A 218 12.52 4.89 6.56
N GLU A 219 13.76 4.72 7.02
CA GLU A 219 14.33 3.49 7.55
C GLU A 219 13.57 3.02 8.80
N ILE A 220 13.19 3.97 9.67
CA ILE A 220 12.38 3.72 10.87
C ILE A 220 10.94 3.40 10.47
N GLY A 221 10.37 4.19 9.55
CA GLY A 221 9.00 3.95 9.08
C GLY A 221 8.83 2.60 8.36
N ALA A 222 9.90 2.09 7.73
CA ALA A 222 9.91 0.78 7.10
C ALA A 222 9.90 -0.38 8.10
N GLN A 223 10.35 -0.17 9.35
CA GLN A 223 10.46 -1.27 10.32
C GLN A 223 9.13 -1.97 10.58
N THR A 224 8.03 -1.24 10.70
CA THR A 224 6.71 -1.85 10.93
C THR A 224 6.24 -2.65 9.71
N VAL A 225 6.56 -2.17 8.49
CA VAL A 225 6.25 -2.87 7.24
C VAL A 225 7.07 -4.16 7.16
N ILE A 226 8.38 -4.08 7.43
CA ILE A 226 9.29 -5.22 7.45
C ILE A 226 8.86 -6.23 8.51
N TYR A 227 8.52 -5.78 9.72
CA TYR A 227 8.02 -6.61 10.81
C TYR A 227 6.79 -7.42 10.37
N CYS A 228 5.79 -6.76 9.78
CA CYS A 228 4.60 -7.46 9.27
C CYS A 228 4.94 -8.42 8.11
N ALA A 229 5.96 -8.10 7.31
CA ALA A 229 6.40 -8.93 6.20
C ALA A 229 7.17 -10.19 6.60
N VAL A 230 7.89 -10.19 7.73
CA VAL A 230 8.81 -11.30 8.08
C VAL A 230 8.60 -11.92 9.47
N SER A 231 7.94 -11.25 10.41
CA SER A 231 7.78 -11.75 11.79
C SER A 231 6.71 -12.83 11.89
N ASP A 232 7.00 -13.97 12.52
CA ASP A 232 5.99 -14.99 12.80
C ASP A 232 4.99 -14.55 13.87
N GLU A 233 5.38 -13.61 14.75
CA GLU A 233 4.46 -13.04 15.73
C GLU A 233 3.37 -12.20 15.06
N ALA A 234 3.73 -11.46 14.01
CA ALA A 234 2.75 -10.72 13.22
C ALA A 234 1.69 -11.65 12.60
N ALA A 235 2.07 -12.88 12.23
CA ALA A 235 1.17 -13.87 11.62
C ALA A 235 -0.06 -14.21 12.47
N LYS A 236 0.04 -14.04 13.80
CA LYS A 236 -1.06 -14.27 14.75
C LYS A 236 -2.11 -13.16 14.75
N HIS A 237 -1.84 -12.05 14.07
CA HIS A 237 -2.65 -10.83 14.11
C HIS A 237 -3.16 -10.41 12.72
N SER A 238 -3.55 -11.39 11.89
CA SER A 238 -4.16 -11.11 10.58
C SER A 238 -5.41 -10.23 10.72
N GLY A 239 -5.54 -9.23 9.84
CA GLY A 239 -6.56 -8.18 9.91
C GLY A 239 -6.21 -7.04 10.88
N GLY A 240 -5.06 -7.13 11.56
CA GLY A 240 -4.61 -6.17 12.55
C GLY A 240 -4.13 -4.83 11.96
N TYR A 241 -4.19 -3.81 12.80
CA TYR A 241 -3.59 -2.50 12.55
C TYR A 241 -2.29 -2.38 13.36
N PHE A 242 -1.20 -1.97 12.72
CA PHE A 242 0.13 -1.95 13.31
C PHE A 242 0.74 -0.55 13.32
N VAL A 243 1.40 -0.22 14.43
CA VAL A 243 2.18 0.99 14.67
C VAL A 243 3.42 0.56 15.46
N ASP A 244 4.60 1.05 15.10
CA ASP A 244 5.86 0.79 15.82
C ASP A 244 6.11 -0.69 16.11
N CYS A 245 5.93 -1.53 15.08
CA CYS A 245 6.08 -3.00 15.15
C CYS A 245 5.17 -3.70 16.18
N GLN A 246 4.07 -3.07 16.60
CA GLN A 246 3.13 -3.63 17.57
C GLN A 246 1.68 -3.52 17.08
N PRO A 247 0.79 -4.48 17.44
CA PRO A 247 -0.64 -4.32 17.23
C PRO A 247 -1.16 -3.10 17.99
N ALA A 248 -1.89 -2.23 17.29
CA ALA A 248 -2.45 -1.00 17.84
C ALA A 248 -3.98 -0.99 17.73
N THR A 249 -4.62 -0.30 18.66
CA THR A 249 -6.08 -0.23 18.71
C THR A 249 -6.62 0.85 17.77
N LEU A 250 -7.54 0.44 16.89
CA LEU A 250 -8.30 1.34 16.03
C LEU A 250 -9.44 2.04 16.78
N ARG A 251 -9.88 3.20 16.27
CA ARG A 251 -11.13 3.82 16.73
C ARG A 251 -12.32 2.85 16.54
N PRO A 252 -13.35 2.87 17.41
CA PRO A 252 -14.45 1.92 17.34
C PRO A 252 -15.12 1.81 15.97
N PHE A 253 -15.35 2.94 15.30
CA PHE A 253 -15.98 2.94 13.97
C PHE A 253 -15.12 2.22 12.92
N ALA A 254 -13.78 2.30 13.00
CA ALA A 254 -12.85 1.69 12.06
C ALA A 254 -12.66 0.17 12.29
N ARG A 255 -13.51 -0.46 13.10
CA ARG A 255 -13.55 -1.90 13.36
C ARG A 255 -14.88 -2.53 12.95
N ASP A 256 -15.74 -1.77 12.28
CA ASP A 256 -17.06 -2.24 11.84
C ASP A 256 -16.92 -3.19 10.64
N ALA A 257 -17.13 -4.48 10.89
CA ALA A 257 -17.05 -5.52 9.87
C ALA A 257 -18.13 -5.37 8.77
N GLY A 258 -19.29 -4.80 9.10
CA GLY A 258 -20.35 -4.53 8.14
C GLY A 258 -19.94 -3.45 7.14
N VAL A 259 -19.29 -2.39 7.63
CA VAL A 259 -18.71 -1.34 6.78
C VAL A 259 -17.59 -1.91 5.90
N ALA A 260 -16.72 -2.75 6.46
CA ALA A 260 -15.63 -3.37 5.72
C ALA A 260 -16.13 -4.22 4.54
N LYS A 261 -17.11 -5.10 4.80
CA LYS A 261 -17.77 -5.91 3.77
C LYS A 261 -18.48 -5.05 2.72
N LYS A 262 -19.21 -4.02 3.15
CA LYS A 262 -19.91 -3.10 2.23
C LYS A 262 -18.94 -2.34 1.31
N LEU A 263 -17.79 -1.91 1.85
CA LEU A 263 -16.72 -1.29 1.05
C LEU A 263 -16.13 -2.27 0.06
N TRP A 264 -15.91 -3.52 0.46
CA TRP A 264 -15.40 -4.57 -0.42
C TRP A 264 -16.31 -4.78 -1.63
N GLU A 265 -17.60 -5.04 -1.40
CA GLU A 265 -18.59 -5.24 -2.47
C GLU A 265 -18.72 -4.00 -3.38
N ALA A 266 -18.69 -2.79 -2.79
CA ALA A 266 -18.67 -1.56 -3.57
C ALA A 266 -17.41 -1.45 -4.44
N SER A 267 -16.25 -1.80 -3.89
CA SER A 267 -14.98 -1.77 -4.61
C SER A 267 -14.97 -2.77 -5.76
N GLU A 268 -15.48 -3.99 -5.58
CA GLU A 268 -15.63 -5.00 -6.65
C GLU A 268 -16.43 -4.48 -7.84
N ARG A 269 -17.56 -3.80 -7.57
CA ARG A 269 -18.38 -3.18 -8.61
C ARG A 269 -17.65 -2.04 -9.32
N LEU A 270 -16.99 -1.17 -8.56
CA LEU A 270 -16.27 0.00 -9.12
C LEU A 270 -15.12 -0.43 -10.03
N VAL A 271 -14.38 -1.48 -9.64
CA VAL A 271 -13.25 -1.97 -10.47
C VAL A 271 -13.64 -3.04 -11.48
N LYS A 272 -14.92 -3.42 -11.55
CA LYS A 272 -15.47 -4.45 -12.46
C LYS A 272 -14.77 -5.80 -12.28
N LEU A 273 -14.73 -6.30 -11.04
CA LEU A 273 -14.27 -7.65 -10.71
C LEU A 273 -15.41 -8.67 -10.65
N ALA A 274 -16.63 -8.19 -10.40
CA ALA A 274 -17.87 -8.96 -10.40
C ALA A 274 -18.70 -8.64 -11.65
#